data_AF-A0A7W1F977-F1
#
_entry.id   AF-A0A7W1F977-F1
#
_cell.length_a   1.000
_cell.length_b   1.000
_cell.length_c   1.000
_cell.angle_alpha   90.00
_cell.angle_beta   90.00
_cell.angle_gamma   90.00
#
_symmetry.space_group_name_H-M   'P 1'
#
loop_
_entity.id
_entity.type
_entity.pdbx_description
1 polymer ?
#
loop_
_entity_poly.entity_id
_entity_poly.type
_entity_poly.pdbx_seq_one_letter_code
_entity_poly.pdbx_strand_id
1 'polypeptide(L)'
;MRRFVLAELRRRTSRTLSLGAGILVASLSFTLLTAAVNTGELQLRGTITRNFRSSYDVLVRPTDSFTDLEQSQGLVADNFASGVFGGITRAQWHEILAIPGVEVAAPIANLGYVAPFVHVTFGIEKFLNDDPVQLYRIRSTWSADRGLSNYPGQDSFVYYTRKNRMFTPRHEAKYELLPNGERLPVCSGFNQGVPLGASSP
;
A
#
# COMPACT_ATOMS: atom_id res chain seq x y z
N MET A 1 -24.72 -19.37 -54.13
CA MET A 1 -23.54 -19.06 -53.28
C MET A 1 -22.87 -20.30 -52.68
N ARG A 2 -23.56 -21.14 -51.87
CA ARG A 2 -22.97 -22.36 -51.27
C ARG A 2 -22.33 -23.34 -52.27
N ARG A 3 -22.95 -23.56 -53.43
CA ARG A 3 -22.39 -24.42 -54.51
C ARG A 3 -21.09 -23.88 -55.12
N PHE A 4 -20.92 -22.56 -55.19
CA PHE A 4 -19.71 -21.91 -55.70
C PHE A 4 -18.54 -22.04 -54.71
N VAL A 5 -18.81 -21.85 -53.42
CA VAL A 5 -17.82 -22.05 -52.35
C VAL A 5 -17.36 -23.51 -52.30
N LEU A 6 -18.28 -24.47 -52.41
CA LEU A 6 -17.97 -25.90 -52.48
C LEU A 6 -17.15 -26.29 -53.72
N ALA A 7 -17.40 -25.64 -54.87
CA ALA A 7 -16.63 -25.88 -56.10
C ALA A 7 -15.19 -25.36 -55.98
N GLU A 8 -14.98 -24.19 -55.36
CA GLU A 8 -13.64 -23.61 -55.17
C GLU A 8 -12.83 -24.36 -54.10
N LEU A 9 -13.49 -24.84 -53.04
CA LEU A 9 -12.92 -25.77 -52.04
C LEU A 9 -12.39 -27.06 -52.67
N ARG A 10 -13.07 -27.56 -53.71
CA ARG A 10 -12.74 -28.81 -54.39
C ARG A 10 -11.70 -28.66 -55.51
N ARG A 11 -11.50 -27.45 -56.05
CA ARG A 11 -10.51 -27.16 -57.10
C ARG A 11 -9.15 -26.72 -56.55
N ARG A 12 -9.09 -26.14 -55.33
CA ARG A 12 -7.86 -25.71 -54.65
C ARG A 12 -7.58 -26.49 -53.36
N THR A 13 -7.79 -27.81 -53.40
CA THR A 13 -7.76 -28.73 -52.25
C THR A 13 -6.52 -28.59 -51.36
N SER A 14 -5.34 -28.42 -51.95
CA SER A 14 -4.09 -28.31 -51.18
C SER A 14 -4.09 -27.09 -50.24
N ARG A 15 -4.51 -25.91 -50.71
CA ARG A 15 -4.47 -24.67 -49.91
C ARG A 15 -5.56 -24.64 -48.84
N THR A 16 -6.73 -25.16 -49.15
CA THR A 16 -7.85 -25.26 -48.19
C THR A 16 -7.58 -26.32 -47.12
N LEU A 17 -6.90 -27.42 -47.46
CA LEU A 17 -6.43 -28.39 -46.45
C LEU A 17 -5.42 -27.76 -45.49
N SER A 18 -4.40 -27.06 -45.99
CA SER A 18 -3.38 -26.46 -45.13
C SER A 18 -3.96 -25.40 -44.18
N LEU A 19 -4.88 -24.55 -44.67
CA LEU A 19 -5.57 -23.57 -43.84
C LEU A 19 -6.49 -24.23 -42.81
N GLY A 20 -7.27 -25.24 -43.22
CA GLY A 20 -8.13 -26.00 -42.31
C GLY A 20 -7.34 -26.72 -41.22
N ALA A 21 -6.23 -27.36 -41.59
CA ALA A 21 -5.33 -28.01 -40.65
C ALA A 21 -4.71 -27.02 -39.66
N GLY A 22 -4.25 -25.85 -40.13
CA GLY A 22 -3.72 -24.80 -39.27
C GLY A 22 -4.74 -24.29 -38.26
N ILE A 23 -5.98 -24.02 -38.69
CA ILE A 23 -7.07 -23.59 -37.82
C ILE A 23 -7.43 -24.68 -36.80
N LEU A 24 -7.45 -25.94 -37.21
CA LEU A 24 -7.72 -27.07 -36.32
C LEU A 24 -6.63 -27.21 -35.25
N VAL A 25 -5.36 -27.18 -35.66
CA VAL A 25 -4.22 -27.25 -34.73
C VAL A 25 -4.25 -26.08 -33.74
N ALA A 26 -4.51 -24.86 -34.21
CA ALA A 26 -4.61 -23.69 -33.33
C ALA A 26 -5.78 -23.82 -32.33
N SER A 27 -6.96 -24.24 -32.78
CA SER A 27 -8.15 -24.40 -31.93
C SER A 27 -7.95 -25.50 -30.88
N LEU A 28 -7.34 -26.63 -31.26
CA LEU A 28 -7.04 -27.72 -30.34
C LEU A 28 -5.98 -27.30 -29.30
N SER A 29 -4.94 -26.60 -29.73
CA SER A 29 -3.89 -26.08 -28.84
C SER A 29 -4.45 -25.08 -27.84
N PHE A 30 -5.29 -24.14 -28.30
CA PHE A 30 -5.95 -23.16 -27.45
C PHE A 30 -6.90 -23.81 -26.45
N THR A 31 -7.68 -24.80 -26.90
CA THR A 31 -8.59 -25.56 -26.01
C THR A 31 -7.82 -26.34 -24.96
N LEU A 32 -6.74 -27.03 -25.35
CA LEU A 32 -5.90 -27.78 -24.43
C LEU A 32 -5.22 -26.88 -23.40
N LEU A 33 -4.70 -25.73 -23.84
CA LEU A 33 -4.12 -24.73 -22.95
C LEU A 33 -5.16 -24.19 -21.97
N THR A 34 -6.35 -23.85 -22.44
CA THR A 34 -7.45 -23.36 -21.60
C THR A 34 -7.86 -24.41 -20.57
N ALA A 35 -7.98 -25.67 -20.97
CA ALA A 35 -8.28 -26.78 -20.06
C ALA A 35 -7.18 -26.98 -19.01
N ALA A 36 -5.90 -26.89 -19.42
CA ALA A 36 -4.77 -27.00 -18.51
C ALA A 36 -4.74 -25.85 -17.48
N VAL A 37 -5.00 -24.61 -17.91
CA VAL A 37 -5.07 -23.44 -17.03
C VAL A 37 -6.21 -23.59 -16.01
N ASN A 38 -7.41 -23.95 -16.47
CA ASN A 38 -8.56 -24.15 -15.58
C ASN A 38 -8.32 -25.27 -14.57
N THR A 39 -7.71 -26.37 -15.00
CA THR A 39 -7.35 -27.49 -14.12
C THR A 39 -6.30 -27.06 -13.09
N GLY A 40 -5.29 -26.30 -13.53
CA GLY A 40 -4.28 -25.72 -12.65
C GLY A 40 -4.89 -24.81 -11.59
N GLU A 41 -5.80 -23.90 -11.99
CA GLU A 41 -6.49 -23.02 -11.05
C GLU A 41 -7.31 -23.79 -10.02
N LEU A 42 -8.08 -24.80 -10.46
CA LEU A 42 -8.88 -25.64 -9.57
C LEU A 42 -8.01 -26.42 -8.59
N GLN A 43 -6.90 -27.00 -9.05
CA GLN A 43 -5.96 -27.71 -8.20
C GLN A 43 -5.31 -26.77 -7.19
N LEU A 44 -4.95 -25.56 -7.61
CA LEU A 44 -4.33 -24.55 -6.78
C LEU A 44 -5.30 -24.05 -5.70
N ARG A 45 -6.53 -23.69 -6.08
CA ARG A 45 -7.62 -23.36 -5.13
C ARG A 45 -7.88 -24.49 -4.16
N GLY A 46 -8.04 -25.73 -4.65
CA GLY A 46 -8.27 -26.89 -3.80
C GLY A 46 -7.11 -27.18 -2.85
N THR A 47 -5.87 -26.93 -3.29
CA THR A 47 -4.68 -27.07 -2.44
C THR A 47 -4.62 -25.99 -1.38
N ILE A 48 -4.91 -24.73 -1.73
CA ILE A 48 -5.02 -23.64 -0.76
C ILE A 48 -6.12 -23.95 0.25
N THR A 49 -7.34 -24.25 -0.18
CA THR A 49 -8.46 -24.54 0.75
C THR A 49 -8.17 -25.71 1.68
N ARG A 50 -7.45 -26.76 1.22
CA ARG A 50 -7.09 -27.90 2.08
C ARG A 50 -5.95 -27.62 3.05
N ASN A 51 -5.06 -26.69 2.72
CA ASN A 51 -3.84 -26.40 3.52
C ASN A 51 -3.89 -25.05 4.23
N PHE A 52 -4.89 -24.21 3.96
CA PHE A 52 -5.13 -22.98 4.68
C PHE A 52 -5.54 -23.33 6.11
N ARG A 53 -4.56 -23.28 7.02
CA ARG A 53 -4.76 -23.41 8.46
C ARG A 53 -4.57 -22.03 9.08
N SER A 54 -5.65 -21.28 9.21
CA SER A 54 -5.66 -20.15 10.13
C SER A 54 -5.52 -20.69 11.57
N SER A 55 -5.00 -19.86 12.49
CA SER A 55 -4.91 -20.28 13.90
C SER A 55 -6.29 -20.39 14.57
N TYR A 56 -7.31 -19.79 13.97
CA TYR A 56 -8.72 -19.81 14.41
C TYR A 56 -9.65 -19.88 13.20
N ASP A 57 -10.78 -20.58 13.34
CA ASP A 57 -11.75 -20.76 12.24
C ASP A 57 -12.76 -19.61 12.12
N VAL A 58 -13.07 -18.93 13.23
CA VAL A 58 -14.11 -17.91 13.30
C VAL A 58 -13.56 -16.61 13.87
N LEU A 59 -13.76 -15.52 13.13
CA LEU A 59 -13.49 -14.16 13.57
C LEU A 59 -14.78 -13.51 14.08
N VAL A 60 -14.80 -13.15 15.36
CA VAL A 60 -15.91 -12.40 15.97
C VAL A 60 -15.53 -10.94 16.12
N ARG A 61 -16.38 -10.03 15.62
CA ARG A 61 -16.18 -8.58 15.67
C ARG A 61 -17.47 -7.85 16.08
N PRO A 62 -17.37 -6.63 16.65
CA PRO A 62 -18.51 -5.75 16.85
C PRO A 62 -19.23 -5.42 15.52
N THR A 63 -20.54 -5.16 15.56
CA THR A 63 -21.37 -4.90 14.36
C THR A 63 -20.88 -3.71 13.54
N ASP A 64 -20.33 -2.69 14.20
CA ASP A 64 -19.96 -1.42 13.56
C ASP A 64 -18.47 -1.35 13.22
N SER A 65 -17.79 -2.50 13.21
CA SER A 65 -16.34 -2.57 13.04
C SER A 65 -15.86 -2.70 11.60
N PHE A 66 -16.77 -2.93 10.64
CA PHE A 66 -16.41 -3.18 9.23
C PHE A 66 -16.04 -1.88 8.51
N THR A 67 -14.90 -1.90 7.81
CA THR A 67 -14.48 -0.79 6.94
C THR A 67 -15.31 -0.73 5.65
N ASP A 68 -15.37 0.43 5.00
CA ASP A 68 -16.05 0.61 3.71
C ASP A 68 -15.54 -0.38 2.65
N LEU A 69 -14.23 -0.66 2.67
CA LEU A 69 -13.60 -1.60 1.75
C LEU A 69 -14.10 -3.03 1.99
N GLU A 70 -14.13 -3.47 3.25
CA GLU A 70 -14.63 -4.81 3.63
C GLU A 70 -16.10 -4.99 3.23
N GLN A 71 -16.93 -3.96 3.43
CA GLN A 71 -18.34 -3.99 3.03
C GLN A 71 -18.50 -4.05 1.50
N SER A 72 -17.69 -3.29 0.75
CA SER A 72 -17.78 -3.26 -0.71
C SER A 72 -17.29 -4.55 -1.38
N GLN A 73 -16.30 -5.22 -0.80
CA GLN A 73 -15.69 -6.42 -1.38
C GLN A 73 -16.22 -7.73 -0.78
N GLY A 74 -16.88 -7.68 0.38
CA GLY A 74 -17.30 -8.89 1.10
C GLY A 74 -16.12 -9.73 1.58
N LEU A 75 -14.96 -9.10 1.77
CA LEU A 75 -13.71 -9.75 2.16
C LEU A 75 -13.14 -9.05 3.40
N VAL A 76 -12.57 -9.84 4.30
CA VAL A 76 -11.86 -9.35 5.49
C VAL A 76 -10.38 -9.71 5.34
N ALA A 77 -9.50 -8.79 5.75
CA ALA A 77 -8.07 -9.05 5.75
C ALA A 77 -7.73 -10.19 6.73
N ASP A 78 -6.96 -11.17 6.25
CA ASP A 78 -6.61 -12.34 7.05
C ASP A 78 -5.72 -11.95 8.25
N ASN A 79 -6.05 -12.50 9.43
CA ASN A 79 -5.35 -12.27 10.69
C ASN A 79 -5.06 -10.80 11.03
N PHE A 80 -5.86 -9.87 10.50
CA PHE A 80 -5.66 -8.44 10.70
C PHE A 80 -6.64 -7.93 11.77
N ALA A 81 -6.17 -7.88 13.02
CA ALA A 81 -6.95 -7.29 14.11
C ALA A 81 -6.68 -5.78 14.26
N SER A 82 -5.57 -5.27 13.72
CA SER A 82 -5.14 -3.88 13.85
C SER A 82 -6.16 -2.90 13.25
N GLY A 83 -6.39 -1.77 13.90
CA GLY A 83 -7.31 -0.74 13.40
C GLY A 83 -8.80 -1.03 13.63
N VAL A 84 -9.16 -2.20 14.17
CA VAL A 84 -10.50 -2.45 14.70
C VAL A 84 -10.60 -1.89 16.11
N PHE A 85 -11.54 -0.97 16.32
CA PHE A 85 -11.81 -0.35 17.61
C PHE A 85 -13.06 -0.97 18.24
N GLY A 86 -13.01 -1.17 19.56
CA GLY A 86 -14.04 -1.88 20.31
C GLY A 86 -13.68 -3.34 20.59
N GLY A 87 -14.68 -4.15 20.93
CA GLY A 87 -14.48 -5.57 21.23
C GLY A 87 -15.76 -6.21 21.75
N ILE A 88 -15.64 -7.47 22.17
CA ILE A 88 -16.71 -8.19 22.85
C ILE A 88 -16.57 -8.03 24.37
N THR A 89 -17.70 -8.02 25.08
CA THR A 89 -17.71 -8.06 26.53
C THR A 89 -17.27 -9.43 27.04
N ARG A 90 -16.86 -9.51 28.31
CA ARG A 90 -16.57 -10.80 28.96
C ARG A 90 -17.78 -11.73 28.96
N ALA A 91 -18.99 -11.21 29.07
CA ALA A 91 -20.21 -12.03 29.01
C ALA A 91 -20.39 -12.66 27.62
N GLN A 92 -20.26 -11.86 26.55
CA GLN A 92 -20.32 -12.35 25.17
C GLN A 92 -19.21 -13.36 24.86
N TRP A 93 -18.01 -13.16 25.40
CA TRP A 93 -16.92 -14.14 25.28
C TRP A 93 -17.28 -15.51 25.88
N HIS A 94 -17.89 -15.54 27.07
CA HIS A 94 -18.34 -16.80 27.67
C HIS A 94 -19.46 -17.45 26.86
N GLU A 95 -20.37 -16.65 26.30
CA GLU A 95 -21.43 -17.15 25.42
C GLU A 95 -20.85 -17.82 24.17
N ILE A 96 -19.84 -17.21 23.54
CA ILE A 96 -19.12 -17.78 22.38
C ILE A 96 -18.41 -19.07 22.76
N LEU A 97 -17.72 -19.09 23.91
CA LEU A 97 -17.03 -20.29 24.40
C LEU A 97 -17.98 -21.44 24.71
N ALA A 98 -19.25 -21.13 25.04
CA ALA A 98 -20.28 -22.14 25.32
C ALA A 98 -20.93 -22.72 24.05
N ILE A 99 -20.62 -22.21 22.85
CA ILE A 99 -21.18 -22.73 21.59
C ILE A 99 -20.62 -24.15 21.35
N PRO A 100 -21.49 -25.16 21.10
CA PRO A 100 -21.03 -26.51 20.80
C PRO A 100 -20.07 -26.54 19.60
N GLY A 101 -18.89 -27.12 19.81
CA GLY A 101 -17.84 -27.20 18.80
C GLY A 101 -16.77 -26.10 18.89
N VAL A 102 -16.93 -25.10 19.76
CA VAL A 102 -15.86 -24.15 20.07
C VAL A 102 -14.93 -24.76 21.11
N GLU A 103 -13.72 -25.10 20.70
CA GLU A 103 -12.68 -25.63 21.60
C GLU A 103 -12.00 -24.51 22.40
N VAL A 104 -11.74 -23.36 21.74
CA VAL A 104 -11.03 -22.22 22.32
C VAL A 104 -11.59 -20.90 21.80
N ALA A 105 -11.68 -19.91 22.68
CA ALA A 105 -12.01 -18.52 22.32
C ALA A 105 -10.91 -17.59 22.86
N ALA A 106 -10.10 -17.02 21.97
CA ALA A 106 -8.97 -16.15 22.32
C ALA A 106 -9.30 -14.67 22.01
N PRO A 107 -9.74 -13.88 23.00
CA PRO A 107 -9.99 -12.47 22.79
C PRO A 107 -8.67 -11.72 22.55
N ILE A 108 -8.57 -11.03 21.42
CA ILE A 108 -7.41 -10.21 21.06
C ILE A 108 -7.78 -8.74 21.28
N ALA A 109 -6.91 -8.00 21.98
CA ALA A 109 -7.06 -6.56 22.18
C ALA A 109 -5.82 -5.83 21.67
N ASN A 110 -6.01 -4.85 20.78
CA ASN A 110 -4.94 -3.95 20.37
C ASN A 110 -4.68 -2.93 21.49
N LEU A 111 -3.48 -2.95 22.06
CA LEU A 111 -3.07 -1.99 23.09
C LEU A 111 -2.55 -0.67 22.50
N GLY A 112 -2.14 -0.71 21.23
CA GLY A 112 -1.58 0.44 20.51
C GLY A 112 -0.85 -0.01 19.26
N TYR A 113 -0.23 0.96 18.58
CA TYR A 113 0.63 0.73 17.43
C TYR A 113 1.98 1.43 17.63
N VAL A 114 3.03 0.87 17.03
CA VAL A 114 4.32 1.53 16.90
C VAL A 114 4.45 1.95 15.44
N ALA A 115 4.46 3.26 15.21
CA ALA A 115 4.80 3.81 13.90
C ALA A 115 6.32 4.00 13.84
N PRO A 116 7.07 3.25 13.01
CA PRO A 116 8.49 3.49 12.85
C PRO A 116 8.71 4.86 12.20
N PHE A 117 9.61 5.64 12.77
CA PHE A 117 10.05 6.90 12.18
C PHE A 117 11.35 6.66 11.41
N VAL A 118 11.40 7.17 10.18
CA VAL A 118 12.62 7.19 9.37
C VAL A 118 13.02 8.63 9.15
N HIS A 119 14.27 8.96 9.47
CA HIS A 119 14.85 10.24 9.10
C HIS A 119 15.35 10.17 7.67
N VAL A 120 14.69 10.90 6.78
CA VAL A 120 15.12 11.07 5.38
C VAL A 120 15.81 12.42 5.26
N THR A 121 17.07 12.39 4.84
CA THR A 121 17.81 13.62 4.52
C THR A 121 17.82 13.80 3.01
N PHE A 122 17.49 14.99 2.54
CA PHE A 122 17.63 15.38 1.14
C PHE A 122 18.25 16.77 1.06
N GLY A 123 19.12 16.94 0.07
CA GLY A 123 19.75 18.21 -0.21
C GLY A 123 18.82 19.15 -0.97
N ILE A 124 18.89 20.44 -0.65
CA ILE A 124 18.14 21.50 -1.35
C ILE A 124 19.04 22.33 -2.28
N GLU A 125 20.32 22.00 -2.40
CA GLU A 125 21.37 22.82 -3.03
C GLU A 125 21.01 23.22 -4.46
N LYS A 126 20.39 22.29 -5.20
CA LYS A 126 19.99 22.49 -6.60
C LYS A 126 18.85 23.50 -6.76
N PHE A 127 18.12 23.80 -5.69
CA PHE A 127 16.98 24.71 -5.71
C PHE A 127 17.33 26.11 -5.19
N LEU A 128 18.53 26.27 -4.60
CA LEU A 128 18.98 27.54 -4.03
C LEU A 128 19.25 28.58 -5.12
N ASN A 129 18.83 29.81 -4.85
CA ASN A 129 19.12 30.98 -5.67
C ASN A 129 19.89 32.05 -4.86
N ASP A 130 20.19 33.20 -5.45
CA ASP A 130 20.96 34.29 -4.82
C ASP A 130 20.18 35.15 -3.82
N ASP A 131 18.89 34.85 -3.60
CA ASP A 131 18.09 35.59 -2.63
C ASP A 131 18.61 35.36 -1.20
N PRO A 132 18.64 36.41 -0.36
CA PRO A 132 19.19 36.32 0.98
C PRO A 132 18.37 35.41 1.91
N VAL A 133 17.07 35.27 1.62
CA VAL A 133 16.08 34.51 2.39
C VAL A 133 15.18 33.77 1.41
N GLN A 134 15.00 32.46 1.62
CA GLN A 134 14.26 31.58 0.73
C GLN A 134 13.35 30.65 1.54
N LEU A 135 12.10 30.47 1.08
CA LEU A 135 11.13 29.56 1.70
C LEU A 135 10.71 28.49 0.69
N TYR A 136 10.95 27.24 1.04
CA TYR A 136 10.55 26.08 0.24
C TYR A 136 9.45 25.30 0.94
N ARG A 137 8.50 24.79 0.16
CA ARG A 137 7.51 23.83 0.61
C ARG A 137 7.83 22.45 0.06
N ILE A 138 8.03 21.51 0.96
CA ILE A 138 8.22 20.09 0.69
C ILE A 138 6.86 19.42 0.79
N ARG A 139 6.44 18.80 -0.31
CA ARG A 139 5.28 17.91 -0.34
C ARG A 139 5.80 16.50 -0.52
N SER A 140 5.56 15.66 0.45
CA SER A 140 5.97 14.26 0.42
C SER A 140 4.76 13.38 0.12
N THR A 141 5.00 12.29 -0.63
CA THR A 141 4.02 11.22 -0.82
C THR A 141 4.73 9.91 -0.50
N TRP A 142 4.18 9.15 0.42
CA TRP A 142 4.66 7.82 0.75
C TRP A 142 4.01 6.81 -0.17
N SER A 143 4.83 5.97 -0.80
CA SER A 143 4.35 4.88 -1.63
C SER A 143 4.70 3.56 -0.94
N ALA A 144 3.70 2.71 -0.74
CA ALA A 144 3.83 1.40 -0.11
C ALA A 144 3.29 0.29 -1.03
N ASP A 145 3.40 -0.97 -0.61
CA ASP A 145 2.87 -2.13 -1.32
C ASP A 145 3.30 -2.20 -2.80
N ARG A 146 4.58 -1.90 -3.07
CA ARG A 146 5.15 -1.85 -4.44
C ARG A 146 4.43 -0.85 -5.36
N GLY A 147 3.95 0.27 -4.81
CA GLY A 147 3.31 1.34 -5.56
C GLY A 147 1.79 1.28 -5.61
N LEU A 148 1.19 0.26 -5.01
CA LEU A 148 -0.27 0.08 -4.98
C LEU A 148 -0.95 1.01 -3.97
N SER A 149 -0.23 1.41 -2.93
CA SER A 149 -0.74 2.27 -1.88
C SER A 149 0.02 3.59 -1.87
N ASN A 150 -0.69 4.72 -1.85
CA ASN A 150 -0.09 6.05 -1.82
C ASN A 150 -0.74 6.90 -0.72
N TYR A 151 0.09 7.47 0.14
CA TYR A 151 -0.33 8.27 1.29
C TYR A 151 0.31 9.65 1.21
N PRO A 152 -0.47 10.74 1.25
CA PRO A 152 0.12 12.07 1.34
C PRO A 152 0.85 12.21 2.68
N GLY A 153 2.10 12.65 2.64
CA GLY A 153 2.80 13.10 3.82
C GLY A 153 2.38 14.51 4.22
N GLN A 154 2.79 14.94 5.41
CA GLN A 154 2.52 16.31 5.84
C GLN A 154 3.39 17.31 5.07
N ASP A 155 2.80 18.46 4.72
CA ASP A 155 3.55 19.59 4.17
C ASP A 155 4.60 20.03 5.18
N SER A 156 5.85 20.10 4.71
CA SER A 156 6.98 20.61 5.51
C SER A 156 7.57 21.83 4.84
N PHE A 157 8.13 22.74 5.61
CA PHE A 157 8.73 23.97 5.08
C PHE A 157 10.21 24.03 5.43
N VAL A 158 11.02 24.46 4.46
CA VAL A 158 12.43 24.81 4.70
C VAL A 158 12.58 26.30 4.57
N TYR A 159 13.00 26.93 5.65
CA TYR A 159 13.40 28.32 5.68
C TYR A 159 14.92 28.40 5.64
N TYR A 160 15.46 28.94 4.54
CA TYR A 160 16.89 29.01 4.28
C TYR A 160 17.36 30.47 4.26
N THR A 161 18.45 30.74 4.96
CA THR A 161 19.11 32.06 5.00
C THR A 161 20.58 31.90 4.64
N ARG A 162 21.07 32.70 3.68
CA ARG A 162 22.48 32.63 3.25
C ARG A 162 23.49 33.05 4.33
N LYS A 163 23.06 33.91 5.26
CA LYS A 163 23.84 34.28 6.45
C LYS A 163 23.20 33.62 7.65
N ASN A 164 24.01 33.06 8.55
CA ASN A 164 23.47 32.48 9.78
C ASN A 164 22.84 33.57 10.64
N ARG A 165 21.51 33.53 10.76
CA ARG A 165 20.70 34.44 11.59
C ARG A 165 19.92 33.71 12.68
N MET A 166 20.03 32.38 12.73
CA MET A 166 19.28 31.53 13.64
C MET A 166 20.13 31.21 14.86
N PHE A 167 19.62 31.59 16.03
CA PHE A 167 20.30 31.37 17.31
C PHE A 167 19.54 30.36 18.17
N THR A 168 20.29 29.46 18.80
CA THR A 168 19.79 28.37 19.65
C THR A 168 20.46 28.42 21.03
N PRO A 169 20.10 29.41 21.89
CA PRO A 169 20.69 29.52 23.21
C PRO A 169 20.28 28.34 24.10
N ARG A 170 21.13 27.98 25.07
CA ARG A 170 20.92 26.80 25.93
C ARG A 170 19.74 26.93 26.91
N HIS A 171 19.34 28.16 27.24
CA HIS A 171 18.34 28.46 28.26
C HIS A 171 17.27 29.47 27.80
N GLU A 172 17.16 29.72 26.49
CA GLU A 172 16.19 30.66 25.93
C GLU A 172 15.49 30.06 24.71
N ALA A 173 14.36 30.65 24.32
CA ALA A 173 13.69 30.28 23.09
C ALA A 173 14.58 30.53 21.87
N LYS A 174 14.46 29.68 20.86
CA LYS A 174 15.12 29.88 19.57
C LYS A 174 14.62 31.18 18.95
N TYR A 175 15.50 31.96 18.34
CA TYR A 175 15.13 33.20 17.68
C TYR A 175 15.94 33.44 16.40
N GLU A 176 15.35 34.20 15.49
CA GLU A 176 16.05 34.79 14.35
C GLU A 176 16.43 36.24 14.68
N LEU A 177 17.67 36.64 14.37
CA LEU A 177 18.09 38.03 14.42
C LEU A 177 17.88 38.69 13.05
N LEU A 178 16.90 39.59 12.98
CA LEU A 178 16.56 40.33 11.77
C LEU A 178 17.62 41.40 11.44
N PRO A 179 17.72 41.87 10.19
CA PRO A 179 18.69 42.89 9.79
C PRO A 179 18.59 44.22 10.55
N ASN A 180 17.41 44.53 11.09
CA ASN A 180 17.12 45.70 11.91
C ASN A 180 17.56 45.53 13.39
N GLY A 181 18.10 44.36 13.77
CA GLY A 181 18.51 44.03 15.14
C GLY A 181 17.39 43.46 16.02
N GLU A 182 16.17 43.34 15.50
CA GLU A 182 15.04 42.76 16.21
C GLU A 182 15.18 41.23 16.33
N ARG A 183 14.69 40.68 17.45
CA ARG A 183 14.69 39.24 17.70
C ARG A 183 13.28 38.69 17.47
N LEU A 184 13.13 37.83 16.47
CA LEU A 184 11.87 37.16 16.19
C LEU A 184 11.90 35.75 16.78
N PRO A 185 10.98 35.39 17.70
CA PRO A 185 10.93 34.04 18.25
C PRO A 185 10.58 33.02 17.16
N VAL A 186 11.28 31.89 17.18
CA VAL A 186 11.10 30.78 16.23
C VAL A 186 10.29 29.67 16.92
N CYS A 187 9.29 29.13 16.21
CA CYS A 187 8.37 28.13 16.73
C CYS A 187 9.07 26.86 17.25
N SER A 188 8.47 26.22 18.27
CA SER A 188 8.87 24.89 18.72
C SER A 188 8.67 23.88 17.59
N GLY A 189 9.74 23.19 17.18
CA GLY A 189 9.73 22.26 16.04
C GLY A 189 10.68 22.67 14.90
N PHE A 190 11.24 23.87 14.94
CA PHE A 190 12.32 24.25 14.02
C PHE A 190 13.59 23.42 14.30
N ASN A 191 13.96 22.57 13.36
CA ASN A 191 15.22 21.83 13.37
C ASN A 191 16.23 22.57 12.50
N GLN A 192 17.41 22.85 13.04
CA GLN A 192 18.50 23.42 12.25
C GLN A 192 19.02 22.36 11.28
N GLY A 193 19.03 22.68 9.99
CA GLY A 193 19.66 21.83 8.98
C GLY A 193 21.18 21.80 9.14
N VAL A 194 21.81 20.77 8.58
CA VAL A 194 23.27 20.68 8.51
C VAL A 194 23.79 21.75 7.53
N PRO A 195 24.86 22.50 7.87
CA PRO A 195 25.43 23.49 6.96
C PRO A 195 25.85 22.86 5.62
N LEU A 196 25.60 23.58 4.52
CA LEU A 196 26.04 23.17 3.19
C LEU A 196 27.57 22.98 3.18
N GLY A 197 28.03 21.77 2.90
CA GLY A 197 29.46 21.42 2.86
C GLY A 197 30.00 20.72 4.12
N ALA A 198 29.22 20.60 5.19
CA ALA A 198 29.53 19.64 6.24
C ALA A 198 29.10 18.26 5.74
N SER A 199 30.06 17.37 5.48
CA SER A 199 29.77 16.00 5.03
C SER A 199 28.83 15.31 6.02
N SER A 200 27.72 14.77 5.52
CA SER A 200 26.88 13.85 6.27
C SER A 200 27.74 12.67 6.77
N PRO A 201 27.56 12.18 8.01
CA PRO A 201 28.14 10.91 8.44
C PRO A 201 27.58 9.72 7.65
#